data_AF-A0A8S3FRW4-F1
#
_entry.id   AF-A0A8S3FRW4-F1
#
_cell.length_a   1.000
_cell.length_b   1.000
_cell.length_c   1.000
_cell.angle_alpha   90.00
_cell.angle_beta   90.00
_cell.angle_gamma   90.00
#
_symmetry.space_group_name_H-M   'P 1'
#
loop_
_entity.id
_entity.type
_entity.pdbx_description
1 polymer ?
#
loop_
_entity_poly.entity_id
_entity_poly.type
_entity_poly.pdbx_seq_one_letter_code
_entity_poly.pdbx_strand_id
1 'polypeptide(L)'
;MTFFYRLAITISEVLSYKLKIFAITGDCPALKLVLKFTSHVGYYCCWLCYIRGRHVGGKRQYEFKLPMIMRDRDAYEEESRLAEQKQINVYGHLGLSVLSSVLDIPLPDAIIIDYLHVTLLGHAKALILNIFHSFAPNERLEVDNWFKMQIFPHYFNRKIKPISKFGFVKATEVKNILFYAALPVFQLYLSIEQLSHLALFICFTRLLHGQSIVGLETNKIAKELFEHFYRDHNEYYEGLQNLVLHLHVHFVYMYNNHGALTNIGCFGQEDLIGYIGSNHHGTRYYGELITYYYNIDFALHMKPTAATTKKIEKLDPVNDTHDEYKYLHVELCDCEQIHQCFRLYRRFIINDRIFHSLIYKKRGKSNSYFIQYSFDQRHYQFGSIQCFISLQSTEKSYALINVHRVQQKYSDYFKSTKYYDLLKKPLDNYFLFWKNALVKKQLY
;
A
#
# COMPACT_ATOMS: atom_id res chain seq x y z
N MET A 1 -12.75 -45.37 3.04
CA MET A 1 -13.77 -44.48 2.47
C MET A 1 -13.21 -43.07 2.58
N THR A 2 -12.46 -42.63 1.56
CA THR A 2 -11.81 -41.33 1.55
C THR A 2 -11.92 -40.80 0.12
N PHE A 3 -12.94 -39.98 -0.11
CA PHE A 3 -13.19 -39.32 -1.38
C PHE A 3 -12.19 -38.19 -1.54
N PHE A 4 -11.11 -38.44 -2.28
CA PHE A 4 -10.29 -37.37 -2.83
C PHE A 4 -11.02 -36.82 -4.06
N TYR A 5 -11.67 -35.66 -3.91
CA TYR A 5 -12.03 -34.86 -5.07
C TYR A 5 -10.74 -34.33 -5.71
N ARG A 6 -10.13 -35.15 -6.57
CA ARG A 6 -9.34 -34.65 -7.69
C ARG A 6 -10.33 -33.89 -8.56
N LEU A 7 -10.07 -32.62 -8.82
CA LEU A 7 -10.60 -31.99 -10.02
C LEU A 7 -9.93 -32.72 -11.20
N ALA A 8 -10.51 -33.84 -11.62
CA ALA A 8 -10.23 -34.41 -12.92
C ALA A 8 -10.86 -33.45 -13.91
N ILE A 9 -10.08 -32.49 -14.39
CA ILE A 9 -10.44 -31.84 -15.65
C ILE A 9 -10.26 -32.93 -16.70
N THR A 10 -11.34 -33.60 -17.05
CA THR A 10 -11.36 -34.46 -18.24
C THR A 10 -11.33 -33.51 -19.42
N ILE A 11 -10.13 -33.08 -19.82
CA ILE A 11 -9.95 -32.23 -21.00
C ILE A 11 -10.08 -33.17 -22.20
N SER A 12 -11.23 -33.13 -22.87
CA SER A 12 -11.51 -33.92 -24.08
C SER A 12 -10.85 -33.35 -25.35
N GLU A 13 -10.08 -32.28 -25.25
CA GLU A 13 -9.36 -31.62 -26.35
C GLU A 13 -7.96 -31.19 -25.91
N VAL A 14 -6.92 -31.45 -26.69
CA VAL A 14 -5.55 -31.04 -26.33
C VAL A 14 -5.47 -29.50 -26.33
N LEU A 15 -5.61 -28.87 -25.15
CA LEU A 15 -5.41 -27.44 -24.97
C LEU A 15 -3.92 -27.11 -25.08
N SER A 16 -3.51 -26.48 -26.18
CA SER A 16 -2.17 -25.92 -26.31
C SER A 16 -2.09 -24.56 -25.62
N TYR A 17 -1.24 -24.43 -24.61
CA TYR A 17 -0.95 -23.15 -23.95
C TYR A 17 0.31 -22.53 -24.55
N LYS A 18 0.25 -21.24 -24.95
CA LYS A 18 1.44 -20.47 -25.33
C LYS A 18 1.88 -19.63 -24.13
N LEU A 19 3.02 -19.99 -23.54
CA LEU A 19 3.68 -19.17 -22.54
C LEU A 19 4.28 -17.94 -23.22
N LYS A 20 4.09 -16.76 -22.61
CA LYS A 20 4.73 -15.52 -23.04
C LYS A 20 5.40 -14.85 -21.85
N ILE A 21 6.61 -14.32 -22.05
CA ILE A 21 7.30 -13.50 -21.05
C ILE A 21 6.84 -12.07 -21.23
N PHE A 22 6.02 -11.62 -20.27
CA PHE A 22 5.38 -10.33 -20.30
C PHE A 22 6.31 -9.17 -19.90
N ALA A 23 7.05 -9.32 -18.81
CA ALA A 23 7.80 -8.20 -18.24
C ALA A 23 8.97 -8.64 -17.37
N ILE A 24 9.84 -7.68 -17.09
CA ILE A 24 10.97 -7.78 -16.15
C ILE A 24 10.83 -6.72 -15.07
N THR A 25 11.11 -7.10 -13.83
CA THR A 25 11.07 -6.22 -12.67
C THR A 25 12.16 -6.62 -11.68
N GLY A 26 12.56 -5.68 -10.84
CA GLY A 26 13.62 -5.87 -9.87
C GLY A 26 14.11 -4.55 -9.30
N ASP A 27 15.05 -4.62 -8.38
CA ASP A 27 15.75 -3.43 -7.90
C ASP A 27 16.65 -2.83 -9.00
N CYS A 28 17.06 -1.57 -8.82
CA CYS A 28 17.89 -0.88 -9.82
C CYS A 28 19.22 -1.62 -10.10
N PRO A 29 19.94 -2.18 -9.10
CA PRO A 29 21.10 -3.02 -9.34
C PRO A 29 20.86 -4.24 -10.24
N ALA A 30 19.80 -5.04 -10.01
CA ALA A 30 19.50 -6.19 -10.84
C ALA A 30 19.09 -5.78 -12.26
N LEU A 31 18.21 -4.78 -12.39
CA LEU A 31 17.77 -4.29 -13.69
C LEU A 31 18.94 -3.70 -14.50
N LYS A 32 19.89 -3.01 -13.86
CA LYS A 32 21.12 -2.53 -14.51
C LYS A 32 21.87 -3.68 -15.21
N LEU A 33 22.06 -4.80 -14.52
CA LEU A 33 22.80 -5.95 -15.04
C LEU A 33 22.04 -6.62 -16.18
N VAL A 34 20.75 -6.88 -15.97
CA VAL A 34 19.89 -7.55 -16.97
C VAL A 34 19.77 -6.72 -18.24
N LEU A 35 19.53 -5.42 -18.10
CA LEU A 35 19.35 -4.50 -19.22
C LEU A 35 20.66 -4.08 -19.90
N LYS A 36 21.82 -4.47 -19.36
CA LYS A 36 23.15 -3.91 -19.71
C LYS A 36 23.11 -2.39 -19.78
N PHE A 37 22.65 -1.76 -18.70
CA PHE A 37 22.51 -0.30 -18.59
C PHE A 37 23.52 0.31 -17.62
N THR A 38 23.69 1.62 -17.68
CA THR A 38 24.51 2.36 -16.72
C THR A 38 23.90 2.35 -15.32
N SER A 39 24.72 2.61 -14.30
CA SER A 39 24.26 2.62 -12.91
C SER A 39 23.31 3.80 -12.62
N HIS A 40 22.62 3.73 -11.49
CA HIS A 40 21.67 4.77 -11.03
C HIS A 40 22.30 6.17 -10.82
N VAL A 41 23.63 6.29 -10.85
CA VAL A 41 24.38 7.56 -10.77
C VAL A 41 24.90 8.06 -12.13
N GLY A 42 24.58 7.37 -13.23
CA GLY A 42 24.97 7.73 -14.59
C GLY A 42 24.28 9.00 -15.11
N TYR A 43 24.80 9.59 -16.19
CA TYR A 43 24.17 10.78 -16.78
C TYR A 43 22.82 10.47 -17.42
N TYR A 44 22.67 9.32 -18.07
CA TYR A 44 21.43 8.86 -18.68
C TYR A 44 21.13 7.46 -18.13
N CYS A 45 20.46 7.38 -16.98
CA CYS A 45 20.23 6.08 -16.31
C CYS A 45 18.76 5.67 -16.25
N CYS A 46 17.83 6.53 -16.67
CA CYS A 46 16.44 6.14 -16.81
C CYS A 46 16.26 5.23 -18.02
N TRP A 47 15.62 4.09 -17.81
CA TRP A 47 15.36 3.11 -18.87
C TRP A 47 14.22 3.51 -19.79
N LEU A 48 13.38 4.47 -19.37
CA LEU A 48 12.14 4.82 -20.08
C LEU A 48 12.25 6.18 -20.80
N CYS A 49 13.19 7.04 -20.42
CA CYS A 49 13.34 8.36 -21.02
C CYS A 49 14.80 8.83 -21.10
N TYR A 50 15.02 9.95 -21.80
CA TYR A 50 16.32 10.58 -22.00
C TYR A 50 16.66 11.65 -20.97
N ILE A 51 16.13 11.57 -19.74
CA ILE A 51 16.50 12.53 -18.71
C ILE A 51 18.02 12.49 -18.46
N ARG A 52 18.65 13.66 -18.46
CA ARG A 52 20.07 13.81 -18.18
C ARG A 52 20.29 14.31 -16.77
N GLY A 53 20.98 13.54 -15.95
CA GLY A 53 21.37 13.94 -14.61
C GLY A 53 22.52 14.97 -14.60
N ARG A 54 22.50 15.87 -13.62
CA ARG A 54 23.57 16.84 -13.34
C ARG A 54 24.30 16.47 -12.06
N HIS A 55 25.56 16.88 -11.97
CA HIS A 55 26.35 16.66 -10.76
C HIS A 55 26.19 17.88 -9.86
N VAL A 56 25.56 17.72 -8.69
CA VAL A 56 25.25 18.80 -7.75
C VAL A 56 25.59 18.31 -6.34
N GLY A 57 26.52 18.99 -5.67
CA GLY A 57 26.90 18.66 -4.29
C GLY A 57 27.45 17.25 -4.10
N GLY A 58 28.28 16.75 -5.02
CA GLY A 58 28.84 15.40 -4.95
C GLY A 58 27.87 14.27 -5.34
N LYS A 59 26.63 14.61 -5.69
CA LYS A 59 25.57 13.65 -6.02
C LYS A 59 25.03 13.87 -7.43
N ARG A 60 24.54 12.79 -8.05
CA ARG A 60 23.82 12.85 -9.32
C ARG A 60 22.36 13.20 -9.04
N GLN A 61 21.89 14.33 -9.58
CA GLN A 61 20.51 14.78 -9.47
C GLN A 61 19.85 14.86 -10.84
N TYR A 62 18.57 14.52 -10.91
CA TYR A 62 17.74 14.56 -12.11
C TYR A 62 16.64 15.58 -11.85
N GLU A 63 16.86 16.80 -12.33
CA GLU A 63 15.89 17.88 -12.17
C GLU A 63 14.63 17.59 -13.00
N PHE A 64 13.47 17.95 -12.46
CA PHE A 64 12.22 17.84 -13.17
C PHE A 64 12.25 18.69 -14.45
N LYS A 65 11.93 18.07 -15.60
CA LYS A 65 11.87 18.75 -16.89
C LYS A 65 10.68 18.25 -17.71
N LEU A 66 9.95 19.19 -18.30
CA LEU A 66 8.93 18.96 -19.32
C LEU A 66 9.29 19.73 -20.61
N PRO A 67 8.93 19.22 -21.81
CA PRO A 67 8.42 17.87 -22.05
C PRO A 67 9.50 16.81 -21.80
N MET A 68 9.06 15.61 -21.40
CA MET A 68 9.94 14.46 -21.20
C MET A 68 10.03 13.67 -22.51
N ILE A 69 11.25 13.43 -22.99
CA ILE A 69 11.48 12.66 -24.22
C ILE A 69 11.60 11.19 -23.82
N MET A 70 10.58 10.40 -24.18
CA MET A 70 10.53 8.97 -23.93
C MET A 70 11.42 8.20 -24.92
N ARG A 71 11.90 7.04 -24.51
CA ARG A 71 12.56 6.08 -25.40
C ARG A 71 11.49 5.26 -26.11
N ASP A 72 11.49 5.28 -27.42
CA ASP A 72 10.71 4.31 -28.21
C ASP A 72 11.50 3.00 -28.38
N ARG A 73 10.82 1.98 -28.92
CA ARG A 73 11.34 0.61 -29.04
C ARG A 73 12.51 0.54 -30.02
N ASP A 74 12.38 1.21 -31.16
CA ASP A 74 13.34 1.13 -32.25
C ASP A 74 14.64 1.83 -31.85
N ALA A 75 14.53 3.04 -31.27
CA ALA A 75 15.66 3.79 -30.74
C ALA A 75 16.34 3.04 -29.58
N TYR A 76 15.59 2.45 -28.66
CA TYR A 76 16.16 1.67 -27.55
C TYR A 76 17.01 0.50 -28.06
N GLU A 77 16.51 -0.21 -29.07
CA GLU A 77 17.21 -1.36 -29.65
C GLU A 77 18.44 -0.94 -30.46
N GLU A 78 18.31 0.10 -31.30
CA GLU A 78 19.43 0.64 -32.09
C GLU A 78 20.56 1.15 -31.19
N GLU A 79 20.23 1.93 -30.16
CA GLU A 79 21.20 2.43 -29.17
C GLU A 79 21.89 1.28 -28.42
N SER A 80 21.14 0.23 -28.07
CA SER A 80 21.69 -0.96 -27.42
C SER A 80 22.67 -1.71 -28.33
N ARG A 81 22.32 -1.91 -29.61
CA ARG A 81 23.20 -2.54 -30.60
C ARG A 81 24.45 -1.72 -30.83
N LEU A 82 24.30 -0.39 -30.97
CA LEU A 82 25.40 0.52 -31.17
C LEU A 82 26.38 0.50 -29.99
N ALA A 83 25.85 0.51 -28.76
CA ALA A 83 26.64 0.39 -27.54
C ALA A 83 27.44 -0.92 -27.50
N GLU A 84 26.81 -2.04 -27.89
CA GLU A 84 27.47 -3.36 -27.92
C GLU A 84 28.53 -3.45 -29.02
N GLN A 85 28.24 -2.97 -30.23
CA GLN A 85 29.17 -3.04 -31.36
C GLN A 85 30.39 -2.14 -31.14
N LYS A 86 30.17 -0.92 -30.63
CA LYS A 86 31.23 0.07 -30.44
C LYS A 86 31.89 0.01 -29.06
N GLN A 87 31.34 -0.78 -28.12
CA GLN A 87 31.81 -0.85 -26.73
C GLN A 87 31.88 0.53 -26.05
N ILE A 88 30.87 1.39 -26.32
CA ILE A 88 30.75 2.74 -25.75
C ILE A 88 29.42 2.89 -25.03
N ASN A 89 29.32 3.87 -24.14
CA ASN A 89 28.04 4.27 -23.56
C ASN A 89 27.23 5.08 -24.58
N VAL A 90 26.05 4.58 -24.95
CA VAL A 90 25.10 5.31 -25.81
C VAL A 90 23.87 5.65 -24.98
N TYR A 91 23.74 6.90 -24.54
CA TYR A 91 22.63 7.36 -23.69
C TYR A 91 22.29 6.42 -22.53
N GLY A 92 23.28 5.81 -21.88
CA GLY A 92 23.07 4.87 -20.78
C GLY A 92 23.15 3.40 -21.15
N HIS A 93 22.94 3.04 -22.41
CA HIS A 93 23.11 1.68 -22.90
C HIS A 93 24.59 1.28 -22.87
N LEU A 94 24.87 0.06 -22.40
CA LEU A 94 26.19 -0.59 -22.43
C LEU A 94 26.19 -1.82 -23.35
N GLY A 95 25.02 -2.23 -23.87
CA GLY A 95 24.87 -3.28 -24.86
C GLY A 95 23.43 -3.80 -24.92
N LEU A 96 23.22 -4.94 -25.58
CA LEU A 96 21.91 -5.60 -25.63
C LEU A 96 21.57 -6.27 -24.29
N SER A 97 20.33 -6.10 -23.84
CA SER A 97 19.80 -6.81 -22.67
C SER A 97 19.98 -8.32 -22.82
N VAL A 98 20.35 -8.99 -21.72
CA VAL A 98 20.54 -10.45 -21.69
C VAL A 98 19.23 -11.22 -21.91
N LEU A 99 18.09 -10.55 -21.75
CA LEU A 99 16.75 -11.12 -21.95
C LEU A 99 16.09 -10.67 -23.25
N SER A 100 16.77 -9.87 -24.09
CA SER A 100 16.19 -9.34 -25.33
C SER A 100 15.62 -10.41 -26.27
N SER A 101 16.22 -11.60 -26.32
CA SER A 101 15.78 -12.71 -27.18
C SER A 101 14.61 -13.53 -26.64
N VAL A 102 14.27 -13.39 -25.36
CA VAL A 102 13.24 -14.21 -24.68
C VAL A 102 12.00 -13.39 -24.33
N LEU A 103 12.08 -12.06 -24.38
CA LEU A 103 10.95 -11.18 -24.12
C LEU A 103 10.00 -11.14 -25.32
N ASP A 104 8.72 -11.41 -25.08
CA ASP A 104 7.67 -11.25 -26.09
C ASP A 104 7.25 -9.79 -26.25
N ILE A 105 7.46 -8.97 -25.22
CA ILE A 105 7.25 -7.52 -25.25
C ILE A 105 8.62 -6.85 -25.41
N PRO A 106 8.80 -5.97 -26.41
CA PRO A 106 10.08 -5.30 -26.65
C PRO A 106 10.42 -4.32 -25.52
N LEU A 107 11.71 -4.08 -25.33
CA LEU A 107 12.19 -3.02 -24.45
C LEU A 107 11.98 -1.65 -25.12
N PRO A 108 11.72 -0.58 -24.35
CA PRO A 108 11.68 -0.54 -22.88
C PRO A 108 10.32 -0.93 -22.26
N ASP A 109 9.29 -1.21 -23.07
CA ASP A 109 7.91 -1.43 -22.58
C ASP A 109 7.74 -2.65 -21.66
N ALA A 110 8.63 -3.64 -21.76
CA ALA A 110 8.65 -4.78 -20.84
C ALA A 110 9.20 -4.45 -19.44
N ILE A 111 9.74 -3.24 -19.22
CA ILE A 111 10.35 -2.86 -17.94
C ILE A 111 9.27 -2.39 -16.98
N ILE A 112 9.11 -3.14 -15.89
CA ILE A 112 8.20 -2.80 -14.79
C ILE A 112 9.00 -2.24 -13.62
N ILE A 113 8.67 -1.00 -13.23
CA ILE A 113 9.28 -0.35 -12.08
C ILE A 113 8.73 -0.94 -10.78
N ASP A 114 9.63 -1.41 -9.93
CA ASP A 114 9.27 -2.02 -8.66
C ASP A 114 8.88 -0.99 -7.59
N TYR A 115 7.59 -0.94 -7.26
CA TYR A 115 7.04 -0.10 -6.19
C TYR A 115 7.71 -0.35 -4.82
N LEU A 116 8.10 -1.59 -4.50
CA LEU A 116 8.72 -1.93 -3.22
C LEU A 116 10.06 -1.21 -3.07
N HIS A 117 10.95 -1.39 -4.05
CA HIS A 117 12.31 -0.85 -4.00
C HIS A 117 12.36 0.64 -4.34
N VAL A 118 11.53 1.10 -5.29
CA VAL A 118 11.56 2.50 -5.74
C VAL A 118 10.82 3.41 -4.76
N THR A 119 9.59 3.09 -4.40
CA THR A 119 8.79 3.97 -3.55
C THR A 119 9.07 3.75 -2.08
N LEU A 120 8.94 2.52 -1.58
CA LEU A 120 8.93 2.28 -0.13
C LEU A 120 10.34 2.26 0.46
N LEU A 121 11.20 1.36 0.00
CA LEU A 121 12.57 1.25 0.52
C LEU A 121 13.52 2.31 -0.05
N GLY A 122 13.16 2.90 -1.19
CA GLY A 122 13.87 3.99 -1.85
C GLY A 122 13.43 5.36 -1.36
N HIS A 123 12.59 6.03 -2.15
CA HIS A 123 12.31 7.46 -1.95
C HIS A 123 11.58 7.77 -0.64
N ALA A 124 10.52 7.03 -0.28
CA ALA A 124 9.75 7.29 0.92
C ALA A 124 10.59 7.12 2.19
N LYS A 125 11.42 6.07 2.27
CA LYS A 125 12.36 5.87 3.38
C LYS A 125 13.34 7.04 3.49
N ALA A 126 13.96 7.45 2.37
CA ALA A 126 14.92 8.56 2.36
C ALA A 126 14.25 9.89 2.76
N LEU A 127 13.04 10.15 2.27
CA LEU A 127 12.25 11.34 2.56
C LEU A 127 11.88 11.42 4.05
N ILE A 128 11.35 10.34 4.60
CA ILE A 128 10.98 10.24 6.03
C ILE A 128 12.21 10.46 6.92
N LEU A 129 13.36 9.87 6.57
CA LEU A 129 14.61 10.08 7.30
C LEU A 129 15.10 11.52 7.20
N ASN A 130 15.02 12.14 6.03
CA ASN A 130 15.43 13.53 5.84
C ASN A 130 14.58 14.49 6.71
N ILE A 131 13.26 14.31 6.71
CA ILE A 131 12.33 15.04 7.59
C ILE A 131 12.66 14.79 9.06
N PHE A 132 12.86 13.52 9.45
CA PHE A 132 13.16 13.19 10.84
C PHE A 132 14.47 13.80 11.32
N HIS A 133 15.48 13.87 10.45
CA HIS A 133 16.77 14.47 10.75
C HIS A 133 16.74 16.00 10.74
N SER A 134 15.72 16.66 10.20
CA SER A 134 15.57 18.12 10.34
C SER A 134 15.06 18.55 11.72
N PHE A 135 14.44 17.64 12.47
CA PHE A 135 13.93 17.92 13.82
C PHE A 135 15.03 17.98 14.88
N ALA A 136 14.77 18.72 15.95
CA ALA A 136 15.61 18.76 17.15
C ALA A 136 15.59 17.40 17.89
N PRO A 137 16.62 17.07 18.69
CA PRO A 137 16.68 15.78 19.39
C PRO A 137 15.46 15.44 20.25
N ASN A 138 14.87 16.43 20.94
CA ASN A 138 13.68 16.23 21.77
C ASN A 138 12.44 15.92 20.91
N GLU A 139 12.25 16.66 19.81
CA GLU A 139 11.15 16.44 18.85
C GLU A 139 11.26 15.05 18.21
N ARG A 140 12.47 14.59 17.88
CA ARG A 140 12.69 13.23 17.36
C ARG A 140 12.19 12.15 18.32
N LEU A 141 12.41 12.31 19.62
CA LEU A 141 11.90 11.39 20.64
C LEU A 141 10.36 11.40 20.69
N GLU A 142 9.75 12.57 20.62
CA GLU A 142 8.29 12.69 20.59
C GLU A 142 7.68 12.09 19.32
N VAL A 143 8.27 12.36 18.14
CA VAL A 143 7.87 11.78 16.86
C VAL A 143 7.93 10.25 16.91
N ASP A 144 9.01 9.69 17.43
CA ASP A 144 9.13 8.24 17.62
C ASP A 144 8.03 7.68 18.53
N ASN A 145 7.70 8.39 19.61
CA ASN A 145 6.60 8.03 20.50
C ASN A 145 5.24 8.09 19.79
N TRP A 146 4.98 9.15 19.02
CA TRP A 146 3.76 9.29 18.23
C TRP A 146 3.58 8.15 17.22
N PHE A 147 4.64 7.76 16.52
CA PHE A 147 4.63 6.62 15.61
C PHE A 147 4.38 5.29 16.33
N LYS A 148 4.99 5.09 17.50
CA LYS A 148 4.80 3.88 18.32
C LYS A 148 3.38 3.77 18.89
N MET A 149 2.73 4.90 19.16
CA MET A 149 1.36 4.96 19.69
C MET A 149 0.27 4.70 18.63
N GLN A 150 0.62 4.61 17.35
CA GLN A 150 -0.36 4.34 16.30
C GLN A 150 -0.98 2.94 16.44
N ILE A 151 -2.32 2.89 16.54
CA ILE A 151 -3.08 1.66 16.72
C ILE A 151 -3.72 1.26 15.39
N PHE A 152 -3.34 0.09 14.88
CA PHE A 152 -3.85 -0.46 13.62
C PHE A 152 -4.88 -1.58 13.84
N PRO A 153 -5.78 -1.82 12.88
CA PRO A 153 -6.63 -3.01 12.86
C PRO A 153 -5.86 -4.32 12.91
N HIS A 154 -6.51 -5.39 13.37
CA HIS A 154 -5.88 -6.71 13.56
C HIS A 154 -5.27 -7.33 12.30
N TYR A 155 -5.83 -7.01 11.14
CA TYR A 155 -5.34 -7.51 9.86
C TYR A 155 -4.09 -6.77 9.35
N PHE A 156 -3.61 -5.75 10.07
CA PHE A 156 -2.30 -5.19 9.82
C PHE A 156 -1.24 -6.05 10.50
N ASN A 157 -0.50 -6.81 9.68
CA ASN A 157 0.50 -7.77 10.16
C ASN A 157 1.71 -7.10 10.86
N ARG A 158 1.91 -5.79 10.71
CA ARG A 158 3.07 -5.08 11.29
C ARG A 158 2.69 -3.71 11.84
N LYS A 159 3.20 -3.41 13.03
CA LYS A 159 3.14 -2.08 13.65
C LYS A 159 4.23 -1.17 13.09
N ILE A 160 4.02 0.13 13.25
CA ILE A 160 5.03 1.13 12.91
C ILE A 160 6.19 1.02 13.91
N LYS A 161 7.42 1.02 13.39
CA LYS A 161 8.64 1.14 14.20
C LYS A 161 9.04 2.60 14.37
N PRO A 162 9.75 2.93 15.47
CA PRO A 162 10.44 4.22 15.59
C PRO A 162 11.35 4.48 14.39
N ILE A 163 11.42 5.73 13.92
CA ILE A 163 12.27 6.14 12.80
C ILE A 163 13.74 5.93 13.15
N SER A 164 14.12 6.10 14.42
CA SER A 164 15.47 5.78 14.92
C SER A 164 15.94 4.34 14.60
N LYS A 165 15.02 3.40 14.32
CA LYS A 165 15.32 2.00 13.99
C LYS A 165 15.19 1.67 12.49
N PHE A 166 15.20 2.68 11.62
CA PHE A 166 14.99 2.50 10.18
C PHE A 166 16.12 1.79 9.42
N GLY A 167 17.25 1.48 10.07
CA GLY A 167 18.28 0.63 9.48
C GLY A 167 17.72 -0.70 8.96
N PHE A 168 16.77 -1.30 9.70
CA PHE A 168 16.15 -2.59 9.37
C PHE A 168 14.61 -2.48 9.20
N VAL A 169 14.15 -1.35 8.66
CA VAL A 169 12.72 -1.17 8.37
C VAL A 169 12.28 -2.03 7.19
N LYS A 170 11.11 -2.65 7.29
CA LYS A 170 10.51 -3.38 6.18
C LYS A 170 9.65 -2.47 5.32
N ALA A 171 9.53 -2.79 4.03
CA ALA A 171 8.73 -2.00 3.09
C ALA A 171 7.28 -1.78 3.57
N THR A 172 6.65 -2.81 4.12
CA THR A 172 5.29 -2.72 4.70
C THR A 172 5.19 -1.76 5.89
N GLU A 173 6.26 -1.61 6.68
CA GLU A 173 6.31 -0.66 7.80
C GLU A 173 6.39 0.78 7.27
N VAL A 174 7.23 1.02 6.25
CA VAL A 174 7.30 2.32 5.55
C VAL A 174 5.97 2.65 4.89
N LYS A 175 5.30 1.68 4.25
CA LYS A 175 3.96 1.86 3.67
C LYS A 175 2.95 2.31 4.71
N ASN A 176 2.94 1.68 5.88
CA ASN A 176 2.02 2.03 6.96
C ASN A 176 2.27 3.46 7.46
N ILE A 177 3.53 3.87 7.56
CA ILE A 177 3.89 5.24 7.89
C ILE A 177 3.38 6.19 6.82
N LEU A 178 3.78 5.97 5.57
CA LEU A 178 3.46 6.84 4.44
C LEU A 178 1.96 7.08 4.29
N PHE A 179 1.14 6.02 4.36
CA PHE A 179 -0.29 6.14 4.11
C PHE A 179 -1.12 6.56 5.32
N TYR A 180 -0.72 6.17 6.54
CA TYR A 180 -1.63 6.32 7.69
C TYR A 180 -1.09 7.24 8.78
N ALA A 181 0.23 7.35 8.96
CA ALA A 181 0.79 8.04 10.12
C ALA A 181 1.61 9.28 9.79
N ALA A 182 2.18 9.39 8.58
CA ALA A 182 3.08 10.48 8.21
C ALA A 182 2.40 11.86 8.36
N LEU A 183 1.24 12.08 7.72
CA LEU A 183 0.55 13.38 7.82
C LEU A 183 0.08 13.69 9.26
N PRO A 184 -0.64 12.79 9.97
CA PRO A 184 -1.12 13.10 11.31
C PRO A 184 -0.01 13.34 12.36
N VAL A 185 1.16 12.71 12.20
CA VAL A 185 2.29 12.88 13.11
C VAL A 185 3.12 14.09 12.73
N PHE A 186 3.49 14.23 11.46
CA PHE A 186 4.36 15.33 11.03
C PHE A 186 3.68 16.70 10.99
N GLN A 187 2.35 16.78 10.93
CA GLN A 187 1.64 18.06 11.05
C GLN A 187 1.90 18.80 12.36
N LEU A 188 2.38 18.10 13.40
CA LEU A 188 2.71 18.69 14.69
C LEU A 188 4.06 19.43 14.66
N TYR A 189 4.89 19.19 13.65
CA TYR A 189 6.30 19.62 13.62
C TYR A 189 6.69 20.32 12.30
N LEU A 190 6.02 20.04 11.19
CA LEU A 190 6.30 20.65 9.88
C LEU A 190 5.50 21.94 9.67
N SER A 191 6.07 22.86 8.89
CA SER A 191 5.30 23.98 8.35
C SER A 191 4.17 23.48 7.45
N ILE A 192 3.12 24.28 7.30
CA ILE A 192 1.96 23.91 6.49
C ILE A 192 2.35 23.73 5.00
N GLU A 193 3.33 24.49 4.52
CA GLU A 193 3.88 24.41 3.17
C GLU A 193 4.65 23.10 2.95
N GLN A 194 5.51 22.71 3.88
CA GLN A 194 6.27 21.45 3.76
C GLN A 194 5.35 20.24 3.92
N LEU A 195 4.38 20.30 4.84
CA LEU A 195 3.40 19.24 5.04
C LEU A 195 2.49 19.06 3.81
N SER A 196 2.02 20.15 3.20
CA SER A 196 1.22 20.08 1.97
C SER A 196 2.03 19.51 0.81
N HIS A 197 3.31 19.87 0.69
CA HIS A 197 4.20 19.26 -0.31
C HIS A 197 4.39 17.76 -0.06
N LEU A 198 4.60 17.31 1.18
CA LEU A 198 4.62 15.89 1.54
C LEU A 198 3.29 15.18 1.18
N ALA A 199 2.16 15.87 1.40
CA ALA A 199 0.84 15.33 1.09
C ALA A 199 0.66 15.06 -0.42
N LEU A 200 1.32 15.82 -1.31
CA LEU A 200 1.30 15.56 -2.75
C LEU A 200 1.81 14.15 -3.07
N PHE A 201 2.99 13.80 -2.52
CA PHE A 201 3.61 12.49 -2.74
C PHE A 201 2.78 11.35 -2.14
N ILE A 202 2.24 11.55 -0.93
CA ILE A 202 1.37 10.56 -0.27
C ILE A 202 0.09 10.34 -1.09
N CYS A 203 -0.57 11.40 -1.53
CA CYS A 203 -1.79 11.31 -2.34
C CYS A 203 -1.52 10.65 -3.69
N PHE A 204 -0.44 11.05 -4.38
CA PHE A 204 0.00 10.44 -5.65
C PHE A 204 0.22 8.93 -5.50
N THR A 205 1.05 8.52 -4.53
CA THR A 205 1.36 7.11 -4.32
C THR A 205 0.14 6.30 -3.92
N ARG A 206 -0.73 6.86 -3.08
CA ARG A 206 -1.95 6.17 -2.61
C ARG A 206 -3.02 6.03 -3.69
N LEU A 207 -3.16 7.02 -4.58
CA LEU A 207 -4.07 6.96 -5.73
C LEU A 207 -3.71 5.82 -6.68
N LEU A 208 -2.41 5.61 -6.92
CA LEU A 208 -1.92 4.55 -7.80
C LEU A 208 -1.75 3.21 -7.08
N HIS A 209 -1.79 3.19 -5.74
CA HIS A 209 -1.55 1.98 -4.95
C HIS A 209 -2.60 0.90 -5.20
N GLY A 210 -3.89 1.25 -5.16
CA GLY A 210 -5.00 0.29 -5.18
C GLY A 210 -6.03 0.58 -6.26
N GLN A 211 -7.23 0.04 -6.06
CA GLN A 211 -8.38 0.36 -6.91
C GLN A 211 -8.66 1.86 -6.86
N SER A 212 -8.98 2.42 -8.03
CA SER A 212 -9.28 3.84 -8.19
C SER A 212 -10.39 4.30 -7.24
N ILE A 213 -10.09 5.34 -6.45
CA ILE A 213 -11.04 5.97 -5.52
C ILE A 213 -11.71 7.19 -6.15
N VAL A 214 -11.05 7.83 -7.12
CA VAL A 214 -11.57 9.03 -7.81
C VAL A 214 -12.04 8.75 -9.25
N GLY A 215 -12.23 7.47 -9.58
CA GLY A 215 -12.69 7.00 -10.88
C GLY A 215 -11.73 7.30 -12.02
N LEU A 216 -12.30 7.63 -13.19
CA LEU A 216 -11.56 7.86 -14.43
C LEU A 216 -10.48 8.97 -14.33
N GLU A 217 -10.64 9.91 -13.38
CA GLU A 217 -9.71 11.03 -13.18
C GLU A 217 -8.42 10.64 -12.42
N THR A 218 -8.30 9.40 -11.96
CA THR A 218 -7.19 8.97 -11.07
C THR A 218 -5.82 9.27 -11.67
N ASN A 219 -5.63 8.95 -12.94
CA ASN A 219 -4.35 9.12 -13.62
C ASN A 219 -3.98 10.59 -13.81
N LYS A 220 -4.95 11.42 -14.18
CA LYS A 220 -4.76 12.85 -14.38
C LYS A 220 -4.36 13.52 -13.06
N ILE A 221 -5.13 13.28 -12.00
CA ILE A 221 -4.87 13.84 -10.67
C ILE A 221 -3.51 13.34 -10.14
N ALA A 222 -3.22 12.04 -10.25
CA ALA A 222 -1.94 11.48 -9.81
C ALA A 222 -0.76 12.12 -10.55
N LYS A 223 -0.88 12.33 -11.86
CA LYS A 223 0.14 13.00 -12.67
C LYS A 223 0.37 14.42 -12.17
N GLU A 224 -0.68 15.23 -12.04
CA GLU A 224 -0.59 16.62 -11.58
C GLU A 224 0.03 16.72 -10.18
N LEU A 225 -0.39 15.87 -9.24
CA LEU A 225 0.17 15.79 -7.89
C LEU A 225 1.69 15.55 -7.92
N PHE A 226 2.14 14.58 -8.71
CA PHE A 226 3.55 14.22 -8.75
C PHE A 226 4.41 15.24 -9.49
N GLU A 227 3.90 15.82 -10.57
CA GLU A 227 4.61 16.89 -11.29
C GLU A 227 4.89 18.09 -10.40
N HIS A 228 3.92 18.49 -9.56
CA HIS A 228 4.12 19.55 -8.56
C HIS A 228 5.08 19.11 -7.44
N PHE A 229 4.94 17.89 -6.91
CA PHE A 229 5.86 17.37 -5.90
C PHE A 229 7.31 17.38 -6.40
N TYR A 230 7.55 16.93 -7.63
CA TYR A 230 8.89 16.80 -8.19
C TYR A 230 9.49 18.15 -8.58
N ARG A 231 8.69 19.04 -9.18
CA ARG A 231 9.13 20.40 -9.55
C ARG A 231 9.63 21.17 -8.33
N ASP A 232 8.85 21.15 -7.26
CA ASP A 232 9.09 21.96 -6.07
C ASP A 232 9.95 21.18 -5.04
N HIS A 233 10.46 20.00 -5.38
CA HIS A 233 11.11 19.08 -4.45
C HIS A 233 12.32 19.68 -3.73
N ASN A 234 13.18 20.40 -4.46
CA ASN A 234 14.38 21.01 -3.88
C ASN A 234 14.08 22.21 -2.98
N GLU A 235 12.85 22.77 -3.01
CA GLU A 235 12.44 23.80 -2.04
C GLU A 235 12.39 23.23 -0.61
N TYR A 236 12.16 21.92 -0.47
CA TYR A 236 11.93 21.27 0.83
C TYR A 236 12.94 20.16 1.16
N TYR A 237 13.51 19.50 0.16
CA TYR A 237 14.29 18.26 0.31
C TYR A 237 15.55 18.26 -0.56
N GLU A 238 16.46 19.20 -0.28
CA GLU A 238 17.67 19.38 -1.07
C GLU A 238 18.48 18.07 -1.22
N GLY A 239 18.87 17.76 -2.46
CA GLY A 239 19.74 16.63 -2.76
C GLY A 239 19.06 15.27 -2.81
N LEU A 240 17.73 15.21 -2.75
CA LEU A 240 16.95 13.97 -2.88
C LEU A 240 16.33 13.73 -4.27
N GLN A 241 16.61 14.58 -5.27
CA GLN A 241 16.23 14.38 -6.68
C GLN A 241 17.10 13.33 -7.40
N ASN A 242 17.20 12.13 -6.86
CA ASN A 242 17.95 11.02 -7.48
C ASN A 242 17.10 10.25 -8.53
N LEU A 243 17.68 9.21 -9.16
CA LEU A 243 16.97 8.38 -10.15
C LEU A 243 15.69 7.78 -9.54
N VAL A 244 15.75 7.35 -8.28
CA VAL A 244 14.61 6.71 -7.61
C VAL A 244 13.42 7.67 -7.53
N LEU A 245 13.64 8.95 -7.23
CA LEU A 245 12.58 9.96 -7.34
C LEU A 245 12.09 10.06 -8.79
N HIS A 246 13.00 10.20 -9.74
CA HIS A 246 12.66 10.37 -11.16
C HIS A 246 11.74 9.26 -11.70
N LEU A 247 12.01 8.00 -11.33
CA LEU A 247 11.24 6.84 -11.80
C LEU A 247 9.72 6.96 -11.50
N HIS A 248 9.34 7.71 -10.48
CA HIS A 248 7.92 7.94 -10.15
C HIS A 248 7.17 8.74 -11.22
N VAL A 249 7.85 9.53 -12.08
CA VAL A 249 7.20 10.19 -13.25
C VAL A 249 6.53 9.16 -14.15
N HIS A 250 7.10 7.96 -14.23
CA HIS A 250 6.61 6.90 -15.10
C HIS A 250 5.51 6.04 -14.46
N PHE A 251 5.15 6.26 -13.19
CA PHE A 251 4.16 5.43 -12.51
C PHE A 251 2.76 5.55 -13.08
N VAL A 252 2.38 6.72 -13.61
CA VAL A 252 1.07 6.87 -14.28
C VAL A 252 1.01 6.02 -15.55
N TYR A 253 2.10 5.97 -16.31
CA TYR A 253 2.23 5.07 -17.45
C TYR A 253 2.20 3.60 -17.00
N MET A 254 2.93 3.24 -15.94
CA MET A 254 2.89 1.88 -15.36
C MET A 254 1.48 1.48 -14.92
N TYR A 255 0.75 2.40 -14.27
CA TYR A 255 -0.61 2.14 -13.80
C TYR A 255 -1.58 1.91 -14.96
N ASN A 256 -1.46 2.67 -16.04
CA ASN A 256 -2.29 2.49 -17.24
C ASN A 256 -2.08 1.13 -17.91
N ASN A 257 -0.84 0.65 -17.95
CA ASN A 257 -0.50 -0.57 -18.69
C ASN A 257 -0.58 -1.84 -17.84
N HIS A 258 -0.37 -1.73 -16.52
CA HIS A 258 -0.21 -2.89 -15.63
C HIS A 258 -1.18 -2.87 -14.43
N GLY A 259 -1.92 -1.78 -14.23
CA GLY A 259 -2.88 -1.62 -13.13
C GLY A 259 -2.25 -1.13 -11.82
N ALA A 260 -2.87 -1.47 -10.70
CA ALA A 260 -2.52 -0.93 -9.39
C ALA A 260 -1.09 -1.32 -8.95
N LEU A 261 -0.38 -0.39 -8.29
CA LEU A 261 0.98 -0.66 -7.80
C LEU A 261 1.04 -1.79 -6.76
N THR A 262 -0.07 -2.14 -6.09
CA THR A 262 -0.13 -3.35 -5.25
C THR A 262 0.16 -4.63 -6.00
N ASN A 263 -0.10 -4.65 -7.31
CA ASN A 263 0.10 -5.81 -8.17
C ASN A 263 1.47 -5.77 -8.86
N ILE A 264 2.20 -4.67 -8.69
CA ILE A 264 3.40 -4.33 -9.43
C ILE A 264 4.53 -4.08 -8.43
N GLY A 265 5.25 -5.13 -8.07
CA GLY A 265 6.44 -5.02 -7.23
C GLY A 265 6.93 -6.36 -6.71
N CYS A 266 8.12 -6.37 -6.12
CA CYS A 266 8.81 -7.61 -5.76
C CYS A 266 8.45 -8.17 -4.38
N PHE A 267 7.29 -7.85 -3.81
CA PHE A 267 6.91 -8.33 -2.46
C PHE A 267 6.93 -9.86 -2.35
N GLY A 268 6.30 -10.55 -3.31
CA GLY A 268 6.24 -12.01 -3.30
C GLY A 268 7.61 -12.64 -3.55
N GLN A 269 8.42 -12.04 -4.42
CA GLN A 269 9.77 -12.48 -4.74
C GLN A 269 10.70 -12.34 -3.52
N GLU A 270 10.65 -11.21 -2.82
CA GLU A 270 11.42 -10.98 -1.59
C GLU A 270 11.00 -11.94 -0.46
N ASP A 271 9.69 -12.17 -0.29
CA ASP A 271 9.19 -13.14 0.69
C ASP A 271 9.65 -14.57 0.36
N LEU A 272 9.59 -14.96 -0.92
CA LEU A 272 10.09 -16.25 -1.42
C LEU A 272 11.59 -16.40 -1.21
N ILE A 273 12.39 -15.38 -1.55
CA ILE A 273 13.85 -15.38 -1.33
C ILE A 273 14.15 -15.53 0.16
N GLY A 274 13.41 -14.83 1.03
CA GLY A 274 13.52 -14.95 2.47
C GLY A 274 13.18 -16.36 2.98
N TYR A 275 12.10 -16.96 2.48
CA TYR A 275 11.71 -18.33 2.81
C TYR A 275 12.78 -19.34 2.37
N ILE A 276 13.23 -19.27 1.12
CA ILE A 276 14.29 -20.15 0.59
C ILE A 276 15.57 -20.00 1.40
N GLY A 277 16.00 -18.75 1.68
CA GLY A 277 17.21 -18.48 2.44
C GLY A 277 17.14 -19.02 3.88
N SER A 278 15.95 -19.04 4.49
CA SER A 278 15.74 -19.51 5.86
C SER A 278 15.63 -21.04 5.97
N ASN A 279 15.16 -21.71 4.92
CA ASN A 279 15.00 -23.18 4.86
C ASN A 279 16.18 -23.90 4.18
N HIS A 280 17.17 -23.15 3.73
CA HIS A 280 18.38 -23.71 3.14
C HIS A 280 19.40 -24.07 4.23
N HIS A 281 19.84 -25.33 4.25
CA HIS A 281 20.96 -25.81 5.05
C HIS A 281 21.92 -26.62 4.15
N GLY A 282 23.01 -26.01 3.67
CA GLY A 282 24.04 -26.72 2.89
C GLY A 282 24.85 -25.84 1.92
N THR A 283 25.74 -26.44 1.14
CA THR A 283 26.57 -25.74 0.12
C THR A 283 26.52 -26.39 -1.27
N ARG A 284 25.68 -27.42 -1.47
CA ARG A 284 25.54 -28.17 -2.74
C ARG A 284 24.07 -28.21 -3.20
N TYR A 285 23.86 -28.41 -4.50
CA TYR A 285 22.53 -28.55 -5.14
C TYR A 285 21.59 -27.33 -5.00
N TYR A 286 22.16 -26.15 -5.19
CA TYR A 286 21.47 -24.86 -4.96
C TYR A 286 20.18 -24.71 -5.78
N GLY A 287 20.24 -24.98 -7.09
CA GLY A 287 19.07 -24.85 -7.98
C GLY A 287 17.95 -25.85 -7.67
N GLU A 288 18.32 -27.08 -7.29
CA GLU A 288 17.36 -28.15 -7.00
C GLU A 288 16.60 -27.90 -5.69
N LEU A 289 17.30 -27.42 -4.66
CA LEU A 289 16.70 -27.02 -3.38
C LEU A 289 15.76 -25.82 -3.54
N ILE A 290 16.17 -24.81 -4.32
CA ILE A 290 15.30 -23.67 -4.69
C ILE A 290 14.02 -24.17 -5.34
N THR A 291 14.15 -25.05 -6.34
CA THR A 291 13.00 -25.61 -7.08
C THR A 291 12.09 -26.44 -6.16
N TYR A 292 12.67 -27.24 -5.27
CA TYR A 292 11.93 -28.06 -4.30
C TYR A 292 11.11 -27.20 -3.33
N TYR A 293 11.73 -26.19 -2.72
CA TYR A 293 11.03 -25.31 -1.78
C TYR A 293 10.00 -24.41 -2.47
N TYR A 294 10.26 -23.96 -3.69
CA TYR A 294 9.29 -23.23 -4.51
C TYR A 294 8.04 -24.08 -4.78
N ASN A 295 8.22 -25.36 -5.14
CA ASN A 295 7.09 -26.26 -5.40
C ASN A 295 6.22 -26.51 -4.16
N ILE A 296 6.85 -26.60 -2.97
CA ILE A 296 6.12 -26.73 -1.70
C ILE A 296 5.30 -25.48 -1.42
N ASP A 297 5.92 -24.30 -1.51
CA ASP A 297 5.26 -23.01 -1.28
C ASP A 297 4.07 -22.82 -2.23
N PHE A 298 4.28 -23.07 -3.53
CA PHE A 298 3.24 -23.04 -4.54
C PHE A 298 2.08 -23.98 -4.21
N ALA A 299 2.36 -25.23 -3.84
CA ALA A 299 1.34 -26.21 -3.47
C ALA A 299 0.54 -25.83 -2.21
N LEU A 300 1.18 -25.17 -1.23
CA LEU A 300 0.53 -24.71 0.00
C LEU A 300 -0.39 -23.51 -0.23
N HIS A 301 -0.03 -22.63 -1.18
CA HIS A 301 -0.76 -21.39 -1.46
C HIS A 301 -1.88 -21.50 -2.51
N MET A 302 -1.94 -22.59 -3.29
CA MET A 302 -3.01 -22.85 -4.27
C MET A 302 -4.32 -23.42 -3.70
N LYS A 303 -4.63 -23.23 -2.41
CA LYS A 303 -5.96 -23.62 -1.90
C LYS A 303 -7.04 -22.75 -2.54
N PRO A 304 -8.08 -23.33 -3.17
CA PRO A 304 -9.15 -22.54 -3.77
C PRO A 304 -9.82 -21.72 -2.67
N THR A 305 -9.75 -20.40 -2.79
CA THR A 305 -10.61 -19.49 -2.04
C THR A 305 -12.02 -19.68 -2.57
N ALA A 306 -12.78 -20.58 -1.92
CA ALA A 306 -14.20 -20.71 -2.19
C ALA A 306 -14.86 -19.34 -1.99
N ALA A 307 -15.66 -18.90 -2.95
CA ALA A 307 -16.47 -17.70 -2.83
C ALA A 307 -17.44 -17.89 -1.67
N THR A 308 -17.17 -17.24 -0.53
CA THR A 308 -17.96 -17.39 0.68
C THR A 308 -19.14 -16.42 0.67
N THR A 309 -20.34 -16.97 0.84
CA THR A 309 -21.45 -16.33 1.54
C THR A 309 -20.95 -15.58 2.77
N LYS A 310 -21.59 -14.45 3.14
CA LYS A 310 -21.23 -13.68 4.34
C LYS A 310 -21.11 -14.62 5.56
N LYS A 311 -19.88 -14.89 5.98
CA LYS A 311 -19.59 -15.77 7.12
C LYS A 311 -19.53 -14.92 8.37
N ILE A 312 -20.49 -15.11 9.27
CA ILE A 312 -20.53 -14.47 10.58
C ILE A 312 -20.26 -15.53 11.64
N GLU A 313 -19.20 -15.34 12.42
CA GLU A 313 -18.89 -16.16 13.60
C GLU A 313 -19.01 -15.30 14.87
N LYS A 314 -19.74 -15.80 15.87
CA LYS A 314 -20.05 -15.09 17.10
C LYS A 314 -19.06 -15.54 18.19
N LEU A 315 -18.30 -14.63 18.78
CA LEU A 315 -17.25 -14.95 19.75
C LEU A 315 -17.40 -14.16 21.05
N ASP A 316 -16.95 -14.76 22.16
CA ASP A 316 -16.88 -14.11 23.49
C ASP A 316 -18.26 -13.56 23.93
N PRO A 317 -19.25 -14.46 24.17
CA PRO A 317 -20.54 -14.08 24.70
C PRO A 317 -20.39 -13.45 26.10
N VAL A 318 -21.26 -12.51 26.42
CA VAL A 318 -21.30 -11.91 27.75
C VAL A 318 -22.27 -12.69 28.63
N ASN A 319 -21.76 -13.20 29.75
CA ASN A 319 -22.52 -14.05 30.68
C ASN A 319 -23.41 -13.25 31.64
N ASP A 320 -23.07 -11.98 31.90
CA ASP A 320 -23.83 -11.11 32.79
C ASP A 320 -25.04 -10.51 32.06
N THR A 321 -26.18 -10.40 32.74
CA THR A 321 -27.33 -9.65 32.26
C THR A 321 -26.97 -8.16 32.20
N HIS A 322 -26.48 -7.70 31.05
CA HIS A 322 -26.41 -6.26 30.78
C HIS A 322 -27.83 -5.72 30.56
N ASP A 323 -28.54 -5.48 31.65
CA ASP A 323 -29.89 -4.93 31.66
C ASP A 323 -29.99 -3.62 30.89
N GLU A 324 -28.90 -2.84 30.87
CA GLU A 324 -28.77 -1.59 30.12
C GLU A 324 -28.99 -1.74 28.60
N TYR A 325 -28.83 -2.93 28.01
CA TYR A 325 -29.10 -3.17 26.58
C TYR A 325 -30.40 -3.92 26.31
N LYS A 326 -31.14 -4.34 27.34
CA LYS A 326 -32.37 -5.13 27.14
C LYS A 326 -33.47 -4.35 26.42
N TYR A 327 -33.48 -3.02 26.52
CA TYR A 327 -34.42 -2.20 25.75
C TYR A 327 -34.30 -2.43 24.24
N LEU A 328 -33.10 -2.78 23.73
CA LEU A 328 -32.89 -3.08 22.31
C LEU A 328 -33.59 -4.37 21.86
N HIS A 329 -33.90 -5.29 22.78
CA HIS A 329 -34.71 -6.45 22.42
C HIS A 329 -36.10 -6.00 21.96
N VAL A 330 -36.73 -5.06 22.67
CA VAL A 330 -38.07 -4.53 22.34
C VAL A 330 -38.08 -3.86 20.96
N GLU A 331 -36.98 -3.21 20.56
CA GLU A 331 -36.88 -2.57 19.23
C GLU A 331 -36.59 -3.56 18.09
N LEU A 332 -36.03 -4.74 18.40
CA LEU A 332 -35.50 -5.67 17.39
C LEU A 332 -36.28 -6.99 17.31
N CYS A 333 -37.11 -7.32 18.31
CA CYS A 333 -37.80 -8.60 18.43
C CYS A 333 -39.06 -8.54 19.29
N ASP A 334 -40.15 -9.13 18.79
CA ASP A 334 -41.46 -9.16 19.47
C ASP A 334 -41.67 -10.38 20.39
N CYS A 335 -40.63 -11.17 20.69
CA CYS A 335 -40.80 -12.38 21.51
C CYS A 335 -40.80 -12.10 23.02
N GLU A 336 -41.55 -12.87 23.80
CA GLU A 336 -41.66 -12.68 25.25
C GLU A 336 -40.44 -13.20 26.04
N GLN A 337 -39.61 -14.04 25.43
CA GLN A 337 -38.49 -14.74 26.07
C GLN A 337 -37.16 -13.97 25.95
N ILE A 338 -37.10 -12.75 26.49
CA ILE A 338 -35.94 -11.84 26.36
C ILE A 338 -34.62 -12.51 26.76
N HIS A 339 -34.59 -13.20 27.90
CA HIS A 339 -33.37 -13.80 28.44
C HIS A 339 -32.80 -14.95 27.58
N GLN A 340 -33.67 -15.65 26.84
CA GLN A 340 -33.26 -16.75 25.96
C GLN A 340 -32.97 -16.25 24.55
N CYS A 341 -33.70 -15.24 24.10
CA CYS A 341 -33.57 -14.65 22.76
C CYS A 341 -32.36 -13.73 22.63
N PHE A 342 -32.14 -12.84 23.60
CA PHE A 342 -31.14 -11.79 23.51
C PHE A 342 -29.76 -12.26 24.01
N ARG A 343 -28.77 -12.31 23.13
CA ARG A 343 -27.36 -12.56 23.51
C ARG A 343 -26.44 -11.45 23.06
N LEU A 344 -25.61 -11.00 23.98
CA LEU A 344 -24.61 -9.97 23.74
C LEU A 344 -23.23 -10.60 23.57
N TYR A 345 -22.44 -10.09 22.63
CA TYR A 345 -21.12 -10.60 22.31
C TYR A 345 -20.11 -9.46 22.26
N ARG A 346 -18.88 -9.79 22.64
CA ARG A 346 -17.77 -8.83 22.61
C ARG A 346 -17.04 -8.81 21.28
N ARG A 347 -17.10 -9.90 20.50
CA ARG A 347 -16.31 -10.09 19.28
C ARG A 347 -17.07 -10.84 18.21
N PHE A 348 -16.95 -10.40 16.97
CA PHE A 348 -17.50 -11.08 15.80
C PHE A 348 -16.39 -11.34 14.77
N ILE A 349 -16.46 -12.44 14.03
CA ILE A 349 -15.76 -12.59 12.75
C ILE A 349 -16.78 -12.33 11.65
N ILE A 350 -16.49 -11.39 10.76
CA ILE A 350 -17.32 -11.09 9.60
C ILE A 350 -16.42 -11.16 8.37
N ASN A 351 -16.70 -12.11 7.48
CA ASN A 351 -15.88 -12.37 6.28
C ASN A 351 -14.40 -12.57 6.62
N ASP A 352 -14.13 -13.47 7.57
CA ASP A 352 -12.80 -13.83 8.07
C ASP A 352 -12.00 -12.67 8.71
N ARG A 353 -12.67 -11.55 9.03
CA ARG A 353 -12.09 -10.43 9.77
C ARG A 353 -12.67 -10.33 11.17
N ILE A 354 -11.80 -10.22 12.17
CA ILE A 354 -12.20 -10.05 13.56
C ILE A 354 -12.53 -8.59 13.85
N PHE A 355 -13.71 -8.36 14.40
CA PHE A 355 -14.17 -7.08 14.93
C PHE A 355 -14.34 -7.16 16.45
N HIS A 356 -13.94 -6.09 17.13
CA HIS A 356 -14.05 -5.96 18.58
C HIS A 356 -15.11 -4.91 18.91
N SER A 357 -15.72 -5.05 20.07
CA SER A 357 -16.58 -4.04 20.64
C SER A 357 -15.86 -3.21 21.71
N LEU A 358 -16.40 -2.05 22.05
CA LEU A 358 -15.87 -1.20 23.12
C LEU A 358 -15.94 -1.90 24.49
N ILE A 359 -16.88 -2.80 24.73
CA ILE A 359 -16.92 -3.56 25.99
C ILE A 359 -15.80 -4.61 26.12
N TYR A 360 -15.02 -4.87 25.07
CA TYR A 360 -13.90 -5.83 25.12
C TYR A 360 -12.66 -5.24 25.82
N LYS A 361 -12.40 -5.69 27.06
CA LYS A 361 -11.31 -5.19 27.92
C LYS A 361 -9.90 -5.35 27.33
N LYS A 362 -9.66 -6.38 26.49
CA LYS A 362 -8.34 -6.67 25.90
C LYS A 362 -8.10 -6.01 24.53
N ARG A 363 -8.86 -4.96 24.17
CA ARG A 363 -8.76 -4.25 22.88
C ARG A 363 -7.44 -3.48 22.66
N GLY A 364 -6.71 -3.13 23.72
CA GLY A 364 -5.69 -2.06 23.72
C GLY A 364 -4.49 -2.20 22.77
N LYS A 365 -4.38 -3.29 21.99
CA LYS A 365 -3.28 -3.49 21.04
C LYS A 365 -3.66 -3.28 19.58
N SER A 366 -4.94 -3.07 19.27
CA SER A 366 -5.49 -3.06 17.91
C SER A 366 -6.80 -2.28 17.81
N ASN A 367 -7.05 -1.73 16.63
CA ASN A 367 -8.25 -0.97 16.32
C ASN A 367 -9.11 -1.71 15.30
N SER A 368 -10.00 -2.58 15.76
CA SER A 368 -11.00 -3.24 14.91
C SER A 368 -12.43 -3.01 15.42
N TYR A 369 -12.62 -1.92 16.16
CA TYR A 369 -13.91 -1.48 16.67
C TYR A 369 -14.37 -0.20 15.96
N PHE A 370 -13.45 0.61 15.42
CA PHE A 370 -13.78 1.66 14.47
C PHE A 370 -14.05 1.04 13.10
N ILE A 371 -15.20 1.34 12.51
CA ILE A 371 -15.69 0.74 11.27
C ILE A 371 -16.29 1.79 10.34
N GLN A 372 -16.29 1.45 9.06
CA GLN A 372 -17.15 2.04 8.04
C GLN A 372 -18.34 1.10 7.83
N TYR A 373 -19.55 1.63 7.75
CA TYR A 373 -20.79 0.87 7.54
C TYR A 373 -21.73 1.63 6.60
N SER A 374 -22.71 0.95 6.04
CA SER A 374 -23.70 1.54 5.14
C SER A 374 -25.07 0.88 5.34
N PHE A 375 -26.13 1.67 5.26
CA PHE A 375 -27.51 1.19 5.37
C PHE A 375 -28.11 0.82 3.99
N ASP A 376 -27.64 1.44 2.92
CA ASP A 376 -28.23 1.36 1.57
C ASP A 376 -27.19 1.05 0.47
N GLN A 377 -25.96 0.68 0.85
CA GLN A 377 -24.77 0.49 -0.01
C GLN A 377 -24.29 1.75 -0.75
N ARG A 378 -25.00 2.88 -0.64
CA ARG A 378 -24.69 4.13 -1.36
C ARG A 378 -24.07 5.17 -0.44
N HIS A 379 -24.50 5.20 0.82
CA HIS A 379 -24.01 6.13 1.83
C HIS A 379 -23.21 5.41 2.89
N TYR A 380 -21.95 5.78 3.03
CA TYR A 380 -21.07 5.25 4.06
C TYR A 380 -21.04 6.19 5.27
N GLN A 381 -21.10 5.60 6.46
CA GLN A 381 -20.93 6.26 7.74
C GLN A 381 -19.80 5.60 8.52
N PHE A 382 -19.27 6.33 9.49
CA PHE A 382 -18.20 5.87 10.36
C PHE A 382 -18.70 5.80 11.79
N GLY A 383 -18.17 4.86 12.56
CA GLY A 383 -18.62 4.65 13.92
C GLY A 383 -17.71 3.71 14.69
N SER A 384 -17.95 3.60 15.98
CA SER A 384 -17.31 2.60 16.84
C SER A 384 -18.34 1.60 17.36
N ILE A 385 -17.99 0.31 17.30
CA ILE A 385 -18.88 -0.77 17.75
C ILE A 385 -18.93 -0.77 19.28
N GLN A 386 -20.09 -0.47 19.86
CA GLN A 386 -20.30 -0.52 21.30
C GLN A 386 -20.41 -1.95 21.80
N CYS A 387 -21.23 -2.77 21.15
CA CYS A 387 -21.43 -4.20 21.43
C CYS A 387 -22.01 -4.91 20.20
N PHE A 388 -21.99 -6.24 20.20
CA PHE A 388 -22.71 -7.05 19.22
C PHE A 388 -23.88 -7.75 19.89
N ILE A 389 -24.98 -7.89 19.16
CA ILE A 389 -26.23 -8.49 19.63
C ILE A 389 -26.62 -9.59 18.66
N SER A 390 -27.08 -10.72 19.17
CA SER A 390 -27.73 -11.74 18.35
C SER A 390 -29.04 -12.17 18.99
N LEU A 391 -30.07 -12.24 18.16
CA LEU A 391 -31.40 -12.72 18.54
C LEU A 391 -31.53 -14.19 18.16
N GLN A 392 -31.88 -15.04 19.11
CA GLN A 392 -32.06 -16.48 18.82
C GLN A 392 -33.33 -16.74 18.00
N SER A 393 -34.41 -15.99 18.24
CA SER A 393 -35.70 -16.19 17.56
C SER A 393 -35.67 -15.94 16.05
N THR A 394 -34.81 -15.02 15.60
CA THR A 394 -34.68 -14.63 14.18
C THR A 394 -33.36 -15.05 13.55
N GLU A 395 -32.44 -15.61 14.34
CA GLU A 395 -31.03 -15.87 14.02
C GLU A 395 -30.23 -14.64 13.54
N LYS A 396 -30.82 -13.44 13.58
CA LYS A 396 -30.20 -12.20 13.14
C LYS A 396 -29.15 -11.73 14.14
N SER A 397 -28.17 -11.00 13.62
CA SER A 397 -27.13 -10.37 14.42
C SER A 397 -26.97 -8.90 14.04
N TYR A 398 -26.72 -8.07 15.04
CA TYR A 398 -26.65 -6.62 14.96
C TYR A 398 -25.37 -6.14 15.64
N ALA A 399 -24.88 -4.98 15.20
CA ALA A 399 -23.84 -4.24 15.92
C ALA A 399 -24.45 -2.92 16.38
N LEU A 400 -24.34 -2.62 17.67
CA LEU A 400 -24.68 -1.30 18.18
C LEU A 400 -23.49 -0.37 17.90
N ILE A 401 -23.73 0.74 17.20
CA ILE A 401 -22.67 1.62 16.69
C ILE A 401 -22.83 3.02 17.27
N ASN A 402 -21.76 3.52 17.89
CA ASN A 402 -21.58 4.93 18.20
C ASN A 402 -21.21 5.66 16.90
N VAL A 403 -22.14 6.44 16.36
CA VAL A 403 -21.97 7.15 15.08
C VAL A 403 -20.98 8.31 15.22
N HIS A 404 -19.97 8.36 14.35
CA HIS A 404 -19.03 9.47 14.24
C HIS A 404 -19.40 10.34 13.05
N ARG A 405 -19.87 11.56 13.33
CA ARG A 405 -20.12 12.57 12.30
C ARG A 405 -18.80 13.25 11.93
N VAL A 406 -18.47 13.23 10.64
CA VAL A 406 -17.35 13.99 10.10
C VAL A 406 -17.61 15.46 10.35
N GLN A 407 -16.71 16.12 11.07
CA GLN A 407 -16.89 17.53 11.44
C GLN A 407 -16.16 18.45 10.49
N GLN A 408 -14.99 18.02 10.02
CA GLN A 408 -14.13 18.81 9.16
C GLN A 408 -13.41 17.90 8.19
N LYS A 409 -13.13 18.43 7.00
CA LYS A 409 -12.31 17.77 6.00
C LYS A 409 -10.85 18.01 6.29
N TYR A 410 -10.02 16.97 6.20
CA TYR A 410 -8.58 17.14 6.45
C TYR A 410 -7.93 18.09 5.44
N SER A 411 -8.46 18.17 4.21
CA SER A 411 -8.01 19.13 3.21
C SER A 411 -8.11 20.58 3.67
N ASP A 412 -9.06 20.91 4.56
CA ASP A 412 -9.28 22.28 5.02
C ASP A 412 -8.06 22.84 5.75
N TYR A 413 -7.23 21.97 6.34
CA TYR A 413 -5.97 22.34 6.99
C TYR A 413 -5.00 23.02 6.01
N PHE A 414 -5.08 22.66 4.72
CA PHE A 414 -4.16 23.12 3.68
C PHE A 414 -4.67 24.33 2.87
N LYS A 415 -5.80 24.95 3.25
CA LYS A 415 -6.44 26.04 2.49
C LYS A 415 -5.54 27.23 2.18
N SER A 416 -4.57 27.52 3.04
CA SER A 416 -3.62 28.63 2.85
C SER A 416 -2.48 28.29 1.88
N THR A 417 -2.34 27.05 1.44
CA THR A 417 -1.20 26.58 0.66
C THR A 417 -1.47 26.63 -0.85
N LYS A 418 -0.42 26.82 -1.66
CA LYS A 418 -0.50 26.76 -3.12
C LYS A 418 -0.94 25.41 -3.69
N TYR A 419 -0.96 24.35 -2.88
CA TYR A 419 -1.30 22.98 -3.29
C TYR A 419 -2.73 22.54 -2.92
N TYR A 420 -3.50 23.41 -2.26
CA TYR A 420 -4.82 23.05 -1.72
C TYR A 420 -5.75 22.41 -2.76
N ASP A 421 -5.88 23.01 -3.94
CA ASP A 421 -6.83 22.55 -4.96
C ASP A 421 -6.51 21.14 -5.47
N LEU A 422 -5.22 20.81 -5.58
CA LEU A 422 -4.75 19.48 -5.95
C LEU A 422 -5.01 18.45 -4.85
N LEU A 423 -4.86 18.86 -3.59
CA LEU A 423 -4.94 17.98 -2.42
C LEU A 423 -6.37 17.74 -1.94
N LYS A 424 -7.30 18.66 -2.19
CA LYS A 424 -8.67 18.61 -1.66
C LYS A 424 -9.37 17.30 -1.97
N LYS A 425 -9.46 16.94 -3.25
CA LYS A 425 -10.16 15.72 -3.70
C LYS A 425 -9.54 14.43 -3.12
N PRO A 426 -8.22 14.17 -3.22
CA PRO A 426 -7.65 12.95 -2.65
C PRO A 426 -7.72 12.90 -1.12
N LEU A 427 -7.37 13.99 -0.42
CA LEU A 427 -7.33 13.96 1.06
C LEU A 427 -8.71 13.74 1.69
N ASP A 428 -9.76 14.32 1.12
CA ASP A 428 -11.14 14.14 1.57
C ASP A 428 -11.60 12.67 1.54
N ASN A 429 -10.99 11.85 0.68
CA ASN A 429 -11.28 10.43 0.60
C ASN A 429 -10.40 9.58 1.53
N TYR A 430 -9.25 10.10 1.96
CA TYR A 430 -8.25 9.35 2.71
C TYR A 430 -8.24 9.63 4.21
N PHE A 431 -8.55 10.86 4.60
CA PHE A 431 -8.45 11.33 5.98
C PHE A 431 -9.77 11.95 6.43
N LEU A 432 -10.25 11.49 7.57
CA LEU A 432 -11.48 11.97 8.19
C LEU A 432 -11.15 12.53 9.56
N PHE A 433 -11.67 13.72 9.86
CA PHE A 433 -11.57 14.31 11.18
C PHE A 433 -12.94 14.28 11.87
N TRP A 434 -12.96 13.70 13.06
CA TRP A 434 -14.13 13.75 13.94
C TRP A 434 -13.67 14.13 15.35
N LYS A 435 -14.48 14.94 16.03
CA LYS A 435 -14.39 15.12 17.47
C LYS A 435 -15.35 14.13 18.11
N ASN A 436 -15.01 13.60 19.28
CA ASN A 436 -15.97 12.83 20.07
C ASN A 436 -17.13 13.74 20.46
N ALA A 437 -18.21 13.71 19.70
CA ALA A 437 -19.50 14.19 20.16
C ALA A 437 -20.10 13.08 21.01
N LEU A 438 -19.97 13.17 22.34
CA LEU A 438 -20.96 12.55 23.21
C LEU A 438 -22.27 13.28 22.92
N VAL A 439 -23.08 12.75 22.01
CA VAL A 439 -24.47 13.18 21.90
C VAL A 439 -25.19 12.59 23.11
N LYS A 440 -25.12 13.28 24.25
CA LYS A 440 -26.21 13.22 25.22
C LYS A 440 -27.38 13.93 24.57
N LYS A 441 -28.20 13.18 23.83
CA LYS A 441 -29.57 13.62 23.61
C LYS A 441 -30.31 13.33 24.91
N GLN A 442 -30.74 14.39 25.58
CA GLN A 442 -31.91 14.33 26.44
C GLN A 442 -33.05 13.74 25.61
N LEU A 443 -33.63 12.65 26.10
CA LEU A 443 -35.06 12.42 25.91
C LEU A 443 -35.72 13.24 27.03
N TYR A 444 -36.22 14.41 26.61
CA TYR A 444 -36.68 15.58 27.37
C TYR A 444 -35.62 16.35 28.16
#